data_AF-A0A7C9HVM0-F1
#
_entry.id   AF-A0A7C9HVM0-F1
#
_cell.length_a   1.000
_cell.length_b   1.000
_cell.length_c   1.000
_cell.angle_alpha   90.00
_cell.angle_beta   90.00
_cell.angle_gamma   90.00
#
_symmetry.space_group_name_H-M   'P 1'
#
loop_
_entity.id
_entity.type
_entity.pdbx_description
1 polymer ?
#
loop_
_entity_poly.entity_id
_entity_poly.type
_entity_poly.pdbx_seq_one_letter_code
_entity_poly.pdbx_strand_id
1 'polypeptide(L)'
;MCLALACAAAAVAPNVARAAPPPAVQQCITADGNVLYTDKPCRSIGARAVAMRGELATRLVRESATEARYTGVEVAFISNGNAPRAPTATMRAAREAIGRRSHQGGCARTTTQLAMDLRGAFALGDVNRIAESFHWVGMSQRSANATMKRLQALTKRSLVDVQYYDAQIGGWMETADAGRGAPVSSGGVMQLQFGDGMHATIEDFDVVPNGGCWFVRF
;
A
#
# COMPACT_ATOMS: atom_id res chain seq x y z
N MET A 1 -27.42 -55.41 23.92
CA MET A 1 -27.48 -54.07 24.53
C MET A 1 -26.37 -53.21 23.94
N CYS A 2 -26.77 -52.07 23.35
CA CYS A 2 -26.00 -50.88 22.91
C CYS A 2 -24.73 -51.04 22.04
N LEU A 3 -24.92 -51.00 20.71
CA LEU A 3 -23.92 -50.46 19.78
C LEU A 3 -23.89 -48.92 19.91
N ALA A 4 -22.78 -48.37 20.38
CA ALA A 4 -22.55 -46.92 20.39
C ALA A 4 -22.04 -46.48 19.00
N LEU A 5 -22.89 -45.79 18.24
CA LEU A 5 -22.48 -45.05 17.04
C LEU A 5 -21.64 -43.84 17.47
N ALA A 6 -20.34 -43.85 17.18
CA ALA A 6 -19.49 -42.69 17.32
C ALA A 6 -19.71 -41.73 16.13
N CYS A 7 -20.42 -40.62 16.35
CA CYS A 7 -20.51 -39.52 15.41
C CYS A 7 -19.15 -38.81 15.32
N ALA A 8 -18.41 -39.03 14.24
CA ALA A 8 -17.25 -38.21 13.89
C ALA A 8 -17.73 -36.83 13.40
N ALA A 9 -17.66 -35.82 14.26
CA ALA A 9 -17.87 -34.43 13.88
C ALA A 9 -16.69 -33.95 13.03
N ALA A 10 -16.88 -33.88 11.71
CA ALA A 10 -15.93 -33.26 10.80
C ALA A 10 -15.91 -31.74 11.07
N ALA A 11 -14.82 -31.26 11.67
CA ALA A 11 -14.57 -29.83 11.82
C ALA A 11 -14.39 -29.19 10.44
N VAL A 12 -15.40 -28.47 9.97
CA VAL A 12 -15.30 -27.62 8.77
C VAL A 12 -14.43 -26.42 9.13
N ALA A 13 -13.15 -26.47 8.77
CA ALA A 13 -12.30 -25.30 8.86
C ALA A 13 -12.84 -24.24 7.87
N PRO A 14 -13.05 -22.98 8.30
CA PRO A 14 -13.48 -21.94 7.37
C PRO A 14 -12.36 -21.70 6.34
N ASN A 15 -12.66 -22.00 5.08
CA ASN A 15 -11.82 -21.58 3.96
C ASN A 15 -11.87 -20.06 3.87
N VAL A 16 -10.91 -19.39 4.52
CA VAL A 16 -10.71 -17.96 4.34
C VAL A 16 -10.16 -17.77 2.93
N ALA A 17 -11.05 -17.54 1.96
CA ALA A 17 -10.67 -17.26 0.58
C ALA A 17 -9.70 -16.08 0.57
N ARG A 18 -8.42 -16.37 0.26
CA ARG A 18 -7.40 -15.34 0.15
C ARG A 18 -7.60 -14.66 -1.18
N ALA A 19 -8.07 -13.40 -1.15
CA ALA A 19 -8.19 -12.60 -2.36
C ALA A 19 -6.83 -12.59 -3.08
N ALA A 20 -6.82 -12.96 -4.37
CA ALA A 20 -5.62 -12.85 -5.17
C ALA A 20 -5.10 -11.41 -5.08
N PRO A 21 -3.78 -11.20 -4.94
CA PRO A 21 -3.24 -9.85 -4.98
C PRO A 21 -3.71 -9.20 -6.28
N PRO A 22 -4.25 -7.97 -6.22
CA PRO A 22 -4.73 -7.29 -7.41
C PRO A 22 -3.59 -7.14 -8.41
N PRO A 23 -3.88 -7.11 -9.73
CA PRO A 23 -2.86 -6.87 -10.73
C PRO A 23 -2.22 -5.51 -10.47
N ALA A 24 -0.95 -5.52 -10.07
CA ALA A 24 -0.18 -4.32 -9.80
C ALA A 24 0.95 -4.21 -10.81
N VAL A 25 1.07 -3.04 -11.43
CA VAL A 25 2.20 -2.73 -12.32
C VAL A 25 3.45 -2.53 -11.47
N GLN A 26 4.47 -3.33 -11.71
CA GLN A 26 5.77 -3.27 -11.04
C GLN A 26 6.79 -2.55 -11.89
N GLN A 27 7.59 -1.69 -11.26
CA GLN A 27 8.85 -1.21 -11.79
C GLN A 27 9.96 -2.21 -11.51
N CYS A 28 10.59 -2.66 -12.59
CA CYS A 28 11.69 -3.59 -12.58
C CYS A 28 12.96 -2.95 -13.15
N ILE A 29 14.12 -3.41 -12.69
CA ILE A 29 15.45 -3.10 -13.20
C ILE A 29 15.98 -4.35 -13.90
N THR A 30 16.31 -4.26 -15.19
CA THR A 30 16.91 -5.36 -15.96
C THR A 30 18.36 -5.60 -15.54
N ALA A 31 18.96 -6.70 -16.01
CA ALA A 31 20.39 -6.97 -15.80
C ALA A 31 21.28 -5.81 -16.31
N ASP A 32 20.87 -5.17 -17.41
CA ASP A 32 21.58 -4.03 -18.02
C ASP A 32 21.36 -2.69 -17.29
N GLY A 33 20.58 -2.70 -16.20
CA GLY A 33 20.27 -1.49 -15.42
C GLY A 33 19.11 -0.65 -15.96
N ASN A 34 18.46 -1.07 -17.05
CA ASN A 34 17.32 -0.35 -17.62
C ASN A 34 16.06 -0.54 -16.76
N VAL A 35 15.25 0.53 -16.68
CA VAL A 35 13.95 0.50 -16.00
C VAL A 35 12.87 0.05 -16.99
N LEU A 36 12.06 -0.94 -16.60
CA LEU A 36 10.84 -1.31 -17.30
C LEU A 36 9.66 -1.41 -16.33
N TYR A 37 8.44 -1.33 -16.86
CA TYR A 37 7.21 -1.55 -16.10
C TYR A 37 6.49 -2.78 -16.63
N THR A 38 5.98 -3.63 -15.74
CA THR A 38 5.30 -4.87 -16.12
C THR A 38 4.28 -5.28 -15.06
N ASP A 39 3.23 -5.98 -15.49
CA ASP A 39 2.26 -6.67 -14.65
C ASP A 39 2.73 -8.08 -14.22
N LYS A 40 3.88 -8.54 -14.72
CA LYS A 40 4.52 -9.82 -14.35
C LYS A 40 5.50 -9.61 -13.20
N PRO A 41 5.71 -10.62 -12.34
CA PRO A 41 6.72 -10.51 -11.29
C PRO A 41 8.10 -10.29 -11.92
N CYS A 42 8.87 -9.29 -11.47
CA CYS A 42 10.16 -8.94 -12.08
C CYS A 42 11.09 -10.16 -12.27
N ARG A 43 11.08 -11.12 -11.32
CA ARG A 43 11.91 -12.32 -11.37
C ARG A 43 11.58 -13.24 -12.56
N SER A 44 10.34 -13.28 -13.04
CA SER A 44 9.97 -14.14 -14.18
C SER A 44 10.53 -13.63 -15.52
N ILE A 45 11.02 -12.39 -15.56
CA ILE A 45 11.62 -11.78 -16.75
C ILE A 45 13.11 -11.46 -16.55
N GLY A 46 13.75 -12.10 -15.56
CA GLY A 46 15.18 -11.90 -15.28
C GLY A 46 15.52 -10.51 -14.72
N ALA A 47 14.52 -9.75 -14.27
CA ALA A 47 14.68 -8.43 -13.67
C ALA A 47 14.54 -8.48 -12.15
N ARG A 48 14.94 -7.42 -11.47
CA ARG A 48 14.71 -7.23 -10.03
C ARG A 48 13.77 -6.07 -9.77
N ALA A 49 12.91 -6.20 -8.77
CA ALA A 49 12.07 -5.07 -8.35
C ALA A 49 12.95 -3.92 -7.85
N VAL A 50 12.52 -2.68 -8.14
CA VAL A 50 13.12 -1.51 -7.51
C VAL A 50 12.93 -1.61 -6.00
N ALA A 51 14.04 -1.54 -5.25
CA ALA A 51 13.98 -1.52 -3.79
C ALA A 51 13.60 -0.12 -3.30
N MET A 52 12.97 -0.06 -2.12
CA MET A 52 12.77 1.18 -1.38
C MET A 52 14.05 2.02 -1.32
N ARG A 53 13.91 3.35 -1.15
CA ARG A 53 15.07 4.24 -1.02
C ARG A 53 15.93 3.77 0.15
N GLY A 54 17.04 3.09 -0.17
CA GLY A 54 17.79 2.28 0.78
C GLY A 54 18.35 3.10 1.96
N GLU A 55 18.61 4.38 1.75
CA GLU A 55 19.09 5.31 2.76
C GLU A 55 18.03 5.61 3.83
N LEU A 56 16.81 5.94 3.44
CA LEU A 56 15.72 6.22 4.38
C LEU A 56 15.35 4.98 5.18
N ALA A 57 15.26 3.85 4.50
CA ALA A 57 15.01 2.56 5.13
C ALA A 57 16.16 2.11 6.05
N THR A 58 17.38 2.66 5.90
CA THR A 58 18.49 2.46 6.84
C THR A 58 18.40 3.41 8.03
N ARG A 59 18.02 4.68 7.76
CA ARG A 59 17.86 5.72 8.78
C ARG A 59 16.73 5.39 9.76
N LEU A 60 15.55 5.04 9.25
CA LEU A 60 14.40 4.63 10.07
C LEU A 60 14.73 3.44 10.99
N VAL A 61 15.45 2.44 10.47
CA VAL A 61 15.88 1.28 11.27
C VAL A 61 16.91 1.69 12.33
N ARG A 62 17.82 2.62 12.02
CA ARG A 62 18.81 3.11 12.98
C ARG A 62 18.17 3.95 14.09
N GLU A 63 17.24 4.82 13.73
CA GLU A 63 16.53 5.70 14.67
C GLU A 63 15.64 4.89 15.60
N SER A 64 14.82 3.97 15.08
CA SER A 64 14.01 3.07 15.90
C SER A 64 14.84 2.20 16.86
N ALA A 65 16.00 1.69 16.40
CA ALA A 65 16.93 0.95 17.26
C ALA A 65 17.59 1.83 18.34
N THR A 66 17.71 3.13 18.10
CA THR A 66 18.24 4.09 19.07
C THR A 66 17.16 4.46 20.09
N GLU A 67 15.93 4.74 19.64
CA GLU A 67 14.80 5.03 20.51
C GLU A 67 14.49 3.85 21.44
N ALA A 68 14.48 2.62 20.95
CA ALA A 68 14.27 1.42 21.76
C ALA A 68 15.33 1.26 22.88
N ARG A 69 16.57 1.71 22.65
CA ARG A 69 17.62 1.71 23.68
C ARG A 69 17.37 2.74 24.79
N TYR A 70 16.73 3.86 24.48
CA TYR A 70 16.50 4.94 25.44
C TYR A 70 15.16 4.80 26.17
N THR A 71 14.11 4.36 25.48
CA THR A 71 12.76 4.26 26.05
C THR A 71 12.49 2.90 26.67
N GLY A 72 13.25 1.87 26.30
CA GLY A 72 12.98 0.48 26.67
C GLY A 72 11.68 -0.09 26.06
N VAL A 73 11.00 0.69 25.22
CA VAL A 73 9.79 0.27 24.50
C VAL A 73 10.22 -0.33 23.18
N GLU A 74 10.29 -1.65 23.13
CA GLU A 74 10.40 -2.37 21.87
C GLU A 74 9.08 -2.22 21.14
N VAL A 75 9.10 -1.61 19.95
CA VAL A 75 7.89 -1.25 19.21
C VAL A 75 7.16 -2.54 18.78
N ALA A 76 6.18 -2.97 19.59
CA ALA A 76 5.55 -4.29 19.54
C ALA A 76 4.69 -4.57 18.30
N PHE A 77 4.52 -3.61 17.37
CA PHE A 77 3.96 -3.91 16.04
C PHE A 77 4.89 -4.86 15.24
N ILE A 78 6.11 -5.09 15.72
CA ILE A 78 7.12 -5.99 15.17
C ILE A 78 7.67 -6.90 16.29
N SER A 79 6.85 -7.75 16.92
CA SER A 79 7.34 -9.02 17.50
C SER A 79 6.22 -9.91 18.04
N ASN A 80 5.99 -11.05 17.39
CA ASN A 80 5.56 -12.23 18.12
C ASN A 80 6.80 -12.79 18.84
N GLY A 81 7.03 -12.32 20.07
CA GLY A 81 7.65 -12.97 21.23
C GLY A 81 8.86 -13.92 21.12
N ASN A 82 9.54 -14.08 19.98
CA ASN A 82 10.65 -15.03 19.84
C ASN A 82 11.60 -14.57 18.70
N ALA A 83 12.46 -13.59 18.97
CA ALA A 83 13.50 -13.16 18.03
C ALA A 83 14.91 -13.35 18.62
N PRO A 84 15.74 -14.26 18.05
CA PRO A 84 17.16 -14.34 18.39
C PRO A 84 17.97 -13.17 17.79
N ARG A 85 19.13 -12.86 18.40
CA ARG A 85 20.09 -11.78 18.00
C ARG A 85 20.24 -11.67 16.47
N ALA A 86 19.95 -10.47 15.95
CA ALA A 86 19.67 -10.18 14.54
C ALA A 86 20.85 -10.33 13.55
N PRO A 87 20.75 -11.19 12.52
CA PRO A 87 21.54 -11.10 11.28
C PRO A 87 20.95 -10.08 10.28
N THR A 88 21.68 -9.72 9.22
CA THR A 88 21.27 -8.79 8.14
C THR A 88 19.88 -9.09 7.53
N ALA A 89 19.42 -10.34 7.59
CA ALA A 89 18.09 -10.77 7.18
C ALA A 89 16.95 -10.06 7.95
N THR A 90 17.18 -9.68 9.20
CA THR A 90 16.20 -9.01 10.07
C THR A 90 15.96 -7.56 9.69
N MET A 91 16.96 -6.84 9.13
CA MET A 91 16.74 -5.48 8.62
C MET A 91 15.89 -5.46 7.34
N ARG A 92 16.08 -6.45 6.46
CA ARG A 92 15.18 -6.65 5.32
C ARG A 92 13.76 -6.95 5.83
N ALA A 93 13.62 -7.87 6.78
CA ALA A 93 12.34 -8.24 7.38
C ALA A 93 11.67 -7.10 8.16
N ALA A 94 12.43 -6.20 8.79
CA ALA A 94 11.93 -5.02 9.52
C ALA A 94 11.45 -3.91 8.57
N ARG A 95 12.21 -3.62 7.51
CA ARG A 95 11.78 -2.74 6.41
C ARG A 95 10.50 -3.22 5.76
N GLU A 96 10.44 -4.52 5.63
CA GLU A 96 9.26 -5.26 5.28
C GLU A 96 8.17 -5.07 6.38
N ALA A 97 8.42 -5.25 7.67
CA ALA A 97 7.36 -5.18 8.69
C ALA A 97 6.74 -3.79 8.92
N ILE A 98 7.45 -2.67 8.71
CA ILE A 98 6.90 -1.33 8.97
C ILE A 98 5.71 -1.02 8.05
N GLY A 99 4.51 -0.95 8.66
CA GLY A 99 3.26 -0.55 8.03
C GLY A 99 2.74 -1.48 6.93
N ARG A 100 3.28 -2.71 6.79
CA ARG A 100 2.82 -3.65 5.76
C ARG A 100 1.52 -4.34 6.16
N ARG A 101 0.49 -4.20 5.32
CA ARG A 101 -0.24 -5.39 4.90
C ARG A 101 0.76 -6.30 4.19
N SER A 102 0.87 -7.55 4.63
CA SER A 102 1.65 -8.53 3.88
C SER A 102 1.14 -8.55 2.43
N HIS A 103 2.01 -8.69 1.42
CA HIS A 103 1.55 -8.89 0.03
C HIS A 103 0.61 -10.10 -0.07
N GLN A 104 0.70 -11.02 0.90
CA GLN A 104 -0.20 -12.15 1.09
C GLN A 104 -1.59 -11.79 1.69
N GLY A 105 -1.77 -10.58 2.21
CA GLY A 105 -2.99 -10.06 2.83
C GLY A 105 -3.98 -9.45 1.84
N GLY A 106 -3.66 -9.41 0.55
CA GLY A 106 -4.54 -8.93 -0.52
C GLY A 106 -4.57 -7.41 -0.66
N CYS A 107 -5.74 -6.85 -0.96
CA CYS A 107 -5.99 -5.42 -1.19
C CYS A 107 -6.60 -4.71 0.05
N ALA A 108 -6.66 -3.37 0.04
CA ALA A 108 -7.26 -2.61 1.14
C ALA A 108 -8.78 -2.81 1.13
N ARG A 109 -9.36 -3.28 2.24
CA ARG A 109 -10.82 -3.51 2.37
C ARG A 109 -11.57 -2.31 2.98
N THR A 110 -10.84 -1.35 3.52
CA THR A 110 -11.39 -0.09 4.06
C THR A 110 -10.57 1.09 3.54
N THR A 111 -11.18 2.28 3.52
CA THR A 111 -10.53 3.52 3.09
C THR A 111 -9.46 3.97 4.08
N THR A 112 -9.66 3.76 5.38
CA THR A 112 -8.63 3.96 6.41
C THR A 112 -7.42 3.07 6.16
N GLN A 113 -7.62 1.81 5.78
CA GLN A 113 -6.51 0.93 5.45
C GLN A 113 -5.76 1.42 4.20
N LEU A 114 -6.50 1.82 3.16
CA LEU A 114 -5.92 2.41 1.96
C LEU A 114 -5.08 3.66 2.27
N ALA A 115 -5.57 4.55 3.14
CA ALA A 115 -4.83 5.73 3.58
C ALA A 115 -3.53 5.37 4.30
N MET A 116 -3.57 4.39 5.21
CA MET A 116 -2.37 3.89 5.91
C MET A 116 -1.36 3.26 4.95
N ASP A 117 -1.83 2.50 3.96
CA ASP A 117 -0.97 1.88 2.95
C ASP A 117 -0.26 2.94 2.10
N LEU A 118 -1.00 3.96 1.63
CA LEU A 118 -0.45 5.08 0.88
C LEU A 118 0.54 5.88 1.72
N ARG A 119 0.20 6.19 2.97
CA ARG A 119 1.10 6.88 3.91
C ARG A 119 2.43 6.14 4.03
N GLY A 120 2.39 4.83 4.28
CA GLY A 120 3.59 4.01 4.38
C GLY A 120 4.38 3.94 3.07
N ALA A 121 3.71 3.73 1.95
CA ALA A 121 4.36 3.58 0.64
C ALA A 121 5.05 4.87 0.17
N PHE A 122 4.41 6.02 0.35
CA PHE A 122 5.00 7.33 0.03
C PHE A 122 6.10 7.71 1.02
N ALA A 123 5.89 7.50 2.32
CA ALA A 123 6.93 7.75 3.32
C ALA A 123 8.20 6.96 3.00
N LEU A 124 8.08 5.70 2.58
CA LEU A 124 9.23 4.85 2.21
C LEU A 124 9.77 5.10 0.79
N GLY A 125 9.08 5.90 -0.02
CA GLY A 125 9.41 6.13 -1.43
C GLY A 125 9.34 4.84 -2.26
N ASP A 126 8.45 3.91 -1.90
CA ASP A 126 8.27 2.63 -2.57
C ASP A 126 7.17 2.72 -3.64
N VAL A 127 7.56 2.98 -4.88
CA VAL A 127 6.63 3.12 -6.00
C VAL A 127 5.87 1.83 -6.31
N ASN A 128 6.48 0.66 -6.12
CA ASN A 128 5.82 -0.61 -6.37
C ASN A 128 4.70 -0.84 -5.36
N ARG A 129 4.91 -0.39 -4.12
CA ARG A 129 3.89 -0.45 -3.08
C ARG A 129 2.77 0.57 -3.24
N ILE A 130 3.07 1.75 -3.81
CA ILE A 130 2.01 2.69 -4.23
C ILE A 130 1.18 2.05 -5.35
N ALA A 131 1.84 1.38 -6.31
CA ALA A 131 1.16 0.72 -7.42
C ALA A 131 0.21 -0.39 -6.97
N GLU A 132 0.47 -1.09 -5.86
CA GLU A 132 -0.46 -2.08 -5.29
C GLU A 132 -1.79 -1.45 -4.82
N SER A 133 -1.78 -0.16 -4.47
CA SER A 133 -2.97 0.61 -4.05
C SER A 133 -3.64 1.36 -5.20
N PHE A 134 -3.11 1.27 -6.43
CA PHE A 134 -3.59 2.02 -7.58
C PHE A 134 -4.52 1.19 -8.48
N HIS A 135 -5.53 1.83 -9.06
CA HIS A 135 -6.50 1.17 -9.93
C HIS A 135 -5.98 1.05 -11.37
N TRP A 136 -5.47 -0.12 -11.76
CA TRP A 136 -4.91 -0.37 -13.10
C TRP A 136 -5.91 -0.90 -14.13
N VAL A 137 -7.05 -1.42 -13.69
CA VAL A 137 -8.02 -2.12 -14.57
C VAL A 137 -8.51 -1.16 -15.67
N GLY A 138 -8.42 -1.61 -16.91
CA GLY A 138 -8.81 -0.84 -18.10
C GLY A 138 -7.73 0.09 -18.67
N MET A 139 -6.53 0.16 -18.06
CA MET A 139 -5.44 0.98 -18.60
C MET A 139 -4.69 0.31 -19.75
N SER A 140 -4.38 1.07 -20.80
CA SER A 140 -3.39 0.67 -21.80
C SER A 140 -1.97 0.74 -21.25
N GLN A 141 -1.02 0.01 -21.84
CA GLN A 141 0.39 0.07 -21.44
C GLN A 141 0.95 1.50 -21.44
N ARG A 142 0.56 2.33 -22.43
CA ARG A 142 1.01 3.72 -22.52
C ARG A 142 0.50 4.54 -21.33
N SER A 143 -0.78 4.38 -20.98
CA SER A 143 -1.38 5.04 -19.83
C SER A 143 -0.74 4.57 -18.52
N ALA A 144 -0.59 3.26 -18.34
CA ALA A 144 0.06 2.68 -17.16
C ALA A 144 1.49 3.20 -16.97
N ASN A 145 2.28 3.28 -18.05
CA ASN A 145 3.63 3.85 -18.01
C ASN A 145 3.65 5.34 -17.63
N ALA A 146 2.68 6.12 -18.11
CA ALA A 146 2.56 7.54 -17.76
C ALA A 146 2.19 7.72 -16.28
N THR A 147 1.23 6.94 -15.80
CA THR A 147 0.83 6.86 -14.39
C THR A 147 2.02 6.51 -13.51
N MET A 148 2.78 5.45 -13.83
CA MET A 148 3.96 5.06 -13.07
C MET A 148 5.00 6.19 -12.98
N LYS A 149 5.26 6.90 -14.08
CA LYS A 149 6.18 8.06 -14.07
C LYS A 149 5.67 9.18 -13.15
N ARG A 150 4.36 9.45 -13.14
CA ARG A 150 3.75 10.45 -12.24
C ARG A 150 3.88 10.01 -10.78
N LEU A 151 3.56 8.76 -10.45
CA LEU A 151 3.73 8.21 -9.11
C LEU A 151 5.18 8.31 -8.62
N GLN A 152 6.16 8.01 -9.49
CA GLN A 152 7.59 8.18 -9.17
C GLN A 152 7.96 9.63 -8.86
N ALA A 153 7.46 10.58 -9.64
CA ALA A 153 7.71 11.99 -9.38
C ALA A 153 7.15 12.40 -8.01
N LEU A 154 5.95 11.92 -7.67
CA LEU A 154 5.34 12.15 -6.35
C LEU A 154 6.15 11.54 -5.21
N THR A 155 6.72 10.34 -5.39
CA THR A 155 7.56 9.72 -4.34
C THR A 155 8.76 10.56 -3.92
N LYS A 156 9.26 11.44 -4.80
CA LYS A 156 10.41 12.29 -4.51
C LYS A 156 10.10 13.41 -3.51
N ARG A 157 8.82 13.65 -3.23
CA ARG A 157 8.35 14.69 -2.31
C ARG A 157 8.19 14.10 -0.90
N SER A 158 8.34 14.94 0.12
CA SER A 158 8.09 14.52 1.51
C SER A 158 6.59 14.49 1.77
N LEU A 159 6.02 13.35 2.09
CA LEU A 159 4.61 13.25 2.49
C LEU A 159 4.46 13.69 3.95
N VAL A 160 3.57 14.64 4.19
CA VAL A 160 3.24 15.16 5.52
C VAL A 160 1.99 14.49 6.06
N ASP A 161 0.92 14.44 5.24
CA ASP A 161 -0.38 13.93 5.69
C ASP A 161 -1.17 13.22 4.59
N VAL A 162 -2.09 12.34 5.00
CA VAL A 162 -3.02 11.61 4.13
C VAL A 162 -4.40 11.63 4.78
N GLN A 163 -5.39 12.19 4.09
CA GLN A 163 -6.77 12.28 4.57
C GLN A 163 -7.74 11.69 3.56
N TYR A 164 -8.76 11.00 4.06
CA TYR A 164 -9.88 10.53 3.25
C TYR A 164 -11.10 11.41 3.49
N TYR A 165 -11.66 11.93 2.41
CA TYR A 165 -12.92 12.65 2.40
C TYR A 165 -13.94 11.80 1.66
N ASP A 166 -15.03 11.40 2.33
CA ASP A 166 -16.12 10.75 1.63
C ASP A 166 -16.88 11.73 0.72
N ALA A 167 -17.59 11.21 -0.28
CA ALA A 167 -18.37 12.03 -1.20
C ALA A 167 -19.60 12.70 -0.53
N GLN A 168 -19.96 12.34 0.71
CA GLN A 168 -21.07 12.96 1.43
C GLN A 168 -20.66 14.31 2.04
N ILE A 169 -19.36 14.52 2.30
CA ILE A 169 -18.80 15.79 2.78
C ILE A 169 -18.68 16.83 1.64
N GLY A 170 -18.99 16.48 0.38
CA GLY A 170 -19.10 17.46 -0.72
C GLY A 170 -20.29 18.45 -0.58
N GLY A 171 -21.24 18.17 0.31
CA GLY A 171 -22.45 19.00 0.50
C GLY A 171 -22.23 20.36 1.15
N TRP A 172 -21.02 20.71 1.58
CA TRP A 172 -20.71 22.04 2.17
C TRP A 172 -20.13 23.04 1.15
N MET A 173 -19.94 22.63 -0.11
CA MET A 173 -19.46 23.49 -1.20
C MET A 173 -20.39 23.50 -2.41
N GLU A 174 -21.68 23.20 -2.19
CA GLU A 174 -22.72 23.26 -3.21
C GLU A 174 -23.36 24.66 -3.26
N THR A 175 -22.55 25.65 -3.60
CA THR A 175 -23.01 26.89 -4.24
C THR A 175 -22.15 27.18 -5.45
N ALA A 176 -22.23 26.32 -6.46
CA ALA A 176 -22.01 26.66 -7.86
C ALA A 176 -22.72 25.60 -8.73
N ASP A 177 -23.69 26.05 -9.51
CA ASP A 177 -24.64 25.29 -10.30
C ASP A 177 -24.00 24.63 -11.55
N ALA A 178 -24.36 23.38 -11.87
CA ALA A 178 -24.56 22.85 -13.24
C ALA A 178 -24.76 21.31 -13.27
N GLY A 179 -26.00 20.89 -13.52
CA GLY A 179 -26.30 19.82 -14.48
C GLY A 179 -25.94 18.37 -14.14
N ARG A 180 -27.00 17.59 -13.87
CA ARG A 180 -27.05 16.11 -13.77
C ARG A 180 -26.22 15.54 -12.62
N GLY A 181 -26.95 15.05 -11.60
CA GLY A 181 -26.41 14.18 -10.57
C GLY A 181 -25.57 13.07 -11.20
N ALA A 182 -24.26 13.24 -11.13
CA ALA A 182 -23.34 12.15 -11.32
C ALA A 182 -23.72 11.11 -10.26
N PRO A 183 -23.82 9.81 -10.62
CA PRO A 183 -23.94 8.80 -9.59
C PRO A 183 -22.73 9.00 -8.68
N VAL A 184 -22.97 9.35 -7.41
CA VAL A 184 -21.94 9.41 -6.37
C VAL A 184 -21.28 8.04 -6.37
N SER A 185 -20.16 7.92 -7.09
CA SER A 185 -19.29 6.78 -6.99
C SER A 185 -18.89 6.73 -5.53
N SER A 186 -19.24 5.64 -4.86
CA SER A 186 -19.19 5.52 -3.40
C SER A 186 -17.77 5.59 -2.81
N GLY A 187 -16.77 6.03 -3.57
CA GLY A 187 -15.49 6.43 -3.05
C GLY A 187 -15.28 7.91 -3.28
N GLY A 188 -15.08 8.64 -2.19
CA GLY A 188 -14.72 10.04 -2.23
C GLY A 188 -13.26 10.26 -2.64
N VAL A 189 -12.59 11.21 -2.00
CA VAL A 189 -11.27 11.69 -2.37
C VAL A 189 -10.25 11.33 -1.30
N MET A 190 -9.08 10.86 -1.73
CA MET A 190 -7.90 10.70 -0.88
C MET A 190 -6.95 11.86 -1.14
N GLN A 191 -6.79 12.74 -0.16
CA GLN A 191 -5.94 13.92 -0.23
C GLN A 191 -4.58 13.64 0.39
N LEU A 192 -3.50 13.85 -0.37
CA LEU A 192 -2.13 13.71 0.10
C LEU A 192 -1.46 15.08 0.13
N GLN A 193 -0.98 15.49 1.29
CA GLN A 193 -0.22 16.72 1.46
C GLN A 193 1.29 16.42 1.43
N PHE A 194 1.99 17.08 0.52
CA PHE A 194 3.43 16.98 0.36
C PHE A 194 4.12 18.30 0.72
N GLY A 195 5.25 18.22 1.43
CA GLY A 195 6.03 19.39 1.88
C GLY A 195 5.38 20.15 3.04
N ASP A 196 6.16 20.99 3.69
CA ASP A 196 5.75 21.86 4.80
C ASP A 196 5.81 23.35 4.40
N GLY A 197 5.20 24.19 5.24
CA GLY A 197 5.20 25.64 5.07
C GLY A 197 4.65 26.11 3.71
N MET A 198 5.32 27.08 3.09
CA MET A 198 4.89 27.71 1.83
C MET A 198 5.04 26.83 0.59
N HIS A 199 5.70 25.67 0.71
CA HIS A 199 5.88 24.71 -0.38
C HIS A 199 4.97 23.48 -0.23
N ALA A 200 4.05 23.52 0.74
CA ALA A 200 3.02 22.52 0.90
C ALA A 200 2.16 22.46 -0.36
N THR A 201 1.92 21.25 -0.83
CA THR A 201 1.23 20.99 -2.08
C THR A 201 0.34 19.78 -1.91
N ILE A 202 -0.87 19.87 -2.45
CA ILE A 202 -1.91 18.88 -2.28
C ILE A 202 -2.04 18.07 -3.56
N GLU A 203 -2.12 16.76 -3.44
CA GLU A 203 -2.47 15.83 -4.51
C GLU A 203 -3.73 15.06 -4.10
N ASP A 204 -4.80 15.24 -4.85
CA ASP A 204 -6.05 14.52 -4.65
C ASP A 204 -6.11 13.30 -5.58
N PHE A 205 -6.60 12.19 -5.04
CA PHE A 205 -6.90 10.97 -5.79
C PHE A 205 -8.36 10.56 -5.61
N ASP A 206 -9.00 10.18 -6.70
CA ASP A 206 -10.29 9.49 -6.64
C ASP A 206 -10.11 8.14 -5.93
N VAL A 207 -10.99 7.84 -4.97
CA VAL A 207 -11.07 6.52 -4.35
C VAL A 207 -12.14 5.71 -5.08
N VAL A 208 -11.78 4.51 -5.54
CA VAL A 208 -12.69 3.66 -6.32
C VAL A 208 -12.76 2.25 -5.75
N PRO A 209 -13.97 1.67 -5.61
CA PRO A 209 -14.11 0.27 -5.22
C PRO A 209 -13.87 -0.65 -6.43
N ASN A 210 -13.17 -1.76 -6.23
CA ASN A 210 -13.05 -2.82 -7.23
C ASN A 210 -12.86 -4.18 -6.54
N GLY A 211 -13.71 -5.16 -6.83
CA GLY A 211 -13.56 -6.53 -6.30
C GLY A 211 -13.58 -6.66 -4.77
N GLY A 212 -14.32 -5.81 -4.06
CA GLY A 212 -14.34 -5.78 -2.58
C GLY A 212 -13.14 -5.06 -1.95
N CYS A 213 -12.36 -4.36 -2.76
CA CYS A 213 -11.20 -3.58 -2.38
C CYS A 213 -11.42 -2.10 -2.67
N TRP A 214 -10.58 -1.25 -2.08
CA TRP A 214 -10.46 0.16 -2.40
C TRP A 214 -9.11 0.46 -3.05
N PHE A 215 -9.14 1.28 -4.09
CA PHE A 215 -7.97 1.73 -4.83
C PHE A 215 -8.02 3.24 -5.05
N VAL A 216 -6.88 3.84 -5.33
CA VAL A 216 -6.78 5.22 -5.80
C VAL A 216 -6.58 5.28 -7.31
N ARG A 217 -7.04 6.36 -7.94
CA ARG A 217 -6.67 6.75 -9.30
C ARG A 217 -6.51 8.27 -9.39
N PHE A 218 -5.88 8.73 -10.47
CA PHE A 218 -5.85 10.14 -10.83
C PHE A 218 -7.18 10.60 -11.40
#